data_AF-A0A6J0UGB2-F1
#
_entry.id   AF-A0A6J0UGB2-F1
#
_cell.length_a   1.000
_cell.length_b   1.000
_cell.length_c   1.000
_cell.angle_alpha   90.00
_cell.angle_beta   90.00
_cell.angle_gamma   90.00
#
_symmetry.space_group_name_H-M   'P 1'
#
loop_
_entity.id
_entity.type
_entity.pdbx_description
1 polymer ?
#
loop_
_entity_poly.entity_id
_entity_poly.type
_entity_poly.pdbx_seq_one_letter_code
_entity_poly.pdbx_strand_id
1 'polypeptide(L)'
;MPMDQARGAAREKMAKEQLEPSRKKRGTDGRQRKRNLQRQKGAQGVQEQQSTESPKETASLYTKVLKVTQRQRAKWRPLPKSSREHLESTMHWLITSLLYKTAENHTEAEKHLNLLKKRLLKSLENLQVPMEKQSSLKNAHSFLAKEKTKSAALEDGLAELQDEIDKVVQAAEFREETIQRLQKEVQELKCELAAEEATASKLFYKDGNHGLALPDFSKDSLKLPILQNELLKIKNQQGLLNDLNTLQKSEEMTTMSAFLEEAYENVDSLQSETVR
;
A
#
# COMPACT_ATOMS: atom_id res chain seq x y z
N MET A 1 -55.58 -48.70 -21.87
CA MET A 1 -55.77 -49.24 -20.50
C MET A 1 -54.42 -49.67 -19.96
N PRO A 2 -54.12 -49.54 -18.66
CA PRO A 2 -54.62 -48.64 -17.59
C PRO A 2 -53.50 -47.66 -17.12
N MET A 3 -53.73 -46.42 -16.67
CA MET A 3 -54.46 -45.82 -15.51
C MET A 3 -53.59 -45.62 -14.24
N ASP A 4 -53.34 -44.35 -13.91
CA ASP A 4 -53.49 -43.68 -12.59
C ASP A 4 -52.87 -42.25 -12.71
N GLN A 5 -53.58 -41.11 -12.78
CA GLN A 5 -54.44 -40.40 -11.78
C GLN A 5 -53.73 -40.18 -10.42
N ALA A 6 -53.64 -39.00 -9.79
CA ALA A 6 -54.34 -37.71 -9.90
C ALA A 6 -53.51 -36.55 -9.25
N ARG A 7 -53.65 -35.29 -9.73
CA ARG A 7 -54.20 -34.05 -9.08
C ARG A 7 -53.68 -33.67 -7.67
N GLY A 8 -53.41 -32.41 -7.27
CA GLY A 8 -53.70 -31.05 -7.80
C GLY A 8 -52.84 -29.99 -7.05
N ALA A 9 -52.59 -28.79 -7.60
CA ALA A 9 -53.29 -27.49 -7.37
C ALA A 9 -53.34 -27.05 -5.88
N ALA A 10 -53.02 -25.83 -5.42
CA ALA A 10 -52.90 -24.50 -6.04
C ALA A 10 -52.16 -23.50 -5.09
N ARG A 11 -51.70 -22.37 -5.68
CA ARG A 11 -51.71 -20.92 -5.27
C ARG A 11 -51.86 -20.57 -3.76
N GLU A 12 -51.32 -19.49 -3.18
CA GLU A 12 -51.26 -18.09 -3.65
C GLU A 12 -50.47 -17.15 -2.68
N LYS A 13 -49.72 -16.18 -3.26
CA LYS A 13 -49.51 -14.74 -2.93
C LYS A 13 -49.48 -14.23 -1.46
N MET A 14 -48.41 -13.55 -1.03
CA MET A 14 -48.09 -12.09 -1.14
C MET A 14 -49.00 -11.10 -0.39
N ALA A 15 -48.37 -10.24 0.43
CA ALA A 15 -48.60 -8.79 0.71
C ALA A 15 -48.39 -8.50 2.21
N LYS A 16 -47.36 -7.79 2.68
CA LYS A 16 -47.02 -6.34 2.57
C LYS A 16 -48.09 -5.38 3.13
N GLU A 17 -47.67 -4.70 4.20
CA GLU A 17 -47.77 -3.24 4.43
C GLU A 17 -48.92 -2.65 5.28
N GLN A 18 -48.52 -2.21 6.49
CA GLN A 18 -48.78 -0.93 7.17
C GLN A 18 -50.19 -0.47 7.65
N LEU A 19 -50.09 0.36 8.70
CA LEU A 19 -50.97 1.47 9.15
C LEU A 19 -52.12 1.19 10.14
N GLU A 20 -51.83 1.44 11.41
CA GLU A 20 -52.75 2.05 12.40
C GLU A 20 -53.08 3.51 11.99
N PRO A 21 -54.01 4.28 12.64
CA PRO A 21 -55.04 3.96 13.67
C PRO A 21 -56.43 4.63 13.42
N SER A 22 -57.52 4.22 14.12
CA SER A 22 -58.59 5.18 14.51
C SER A 22 -59.68 4.71 15.50
N ARG A 23 -59.73 5.45 16.62
CA ARG A 23 -60.84 6.09 17.39
C ARG A 23 -62.31 5.56 17.33
N LYS A 24 -62.86 5.50 18.58
CA LYS A 24 -64.17 6.03 19.10
C LYS A 24 -65.44 5.13 19.02
N LYS A 25 -65.99 4.69 20.17
CA LYS A 25 -67.10 5.33 20.96
C LYS A 25 -67.76 4.40 22.02
N ARG A 26 -68.10 5.03 23.18
CA ARG A 26 -69.26 4.87 24.11
C ARG A 26 -69.45 3.54 24.88
N GLY A 27 -69.80 3.51 26.17
CA GLY A 27 -70.10 4.57 27.14
C GLY A 27 -70.53 4.03 28.53
N THR A 28 -70.77 4.96 29.47
CA THR A 28 -71.61 4.91 30.71
C THR A 28 -71.21 3.92 31.83
N ASP A 29 -71.28 4.19 33.14
CA ASP A 29 -71.73 5.30 34.01
C ASP A 29 -71.17 5.00 35.43
N GLY A 30 -70.98 6.00 36.29
CA GLY A 30 -70.45 5.77 37.64
C GLY A 30 -69.93 6.99 38.42
N ARG A 31 -70.86 7.85 38.85
CA ARG A 31 -70.72 8.88 39.91
C ARG A 31 -69.69 8.57 41.03
N GLN A 32 -68.82 9.53 41.35
CA GLN A 32 -68.92 10.35 42.58
C GLN A 32 -67.83 11.44 42.67
N ARG A 33 -68.29 12.68 42.91
CA ARG A 33 -67.49 13.87 43.22
C ARG A 33 -67.29 13.99 44.74
N LYS A 34 -66.12 14.45 45.20
CA LYS A 34 -66.01 15.42 46.30
C LYS A 34 -64.86 16.41 46.03
N ARG A 35 -65.22 17.70 46.02
CA ARG A 35 -64.33 18.87 46.04
C ARG A 35 -63.94 19.14 47.48
N ASN A 36 -62.81 19.80 47.69
CA ASN A 36 -62.74 20.92 48.64
C ASN A 36 -61.66 21.92 48.18
N LEU A 37 -62.07 23.18 48.19
CA LEU A 37 -61.33 24.39 47.85
C LEU A 37 -61.39 25.27 49.09
N GLN A 38 -60.27 25.90 49.50
CA GLN A 38 -60.13 27.19 50.23
C GLN A 38 -58.74 27.23 50.89
N ARG A 39 -57.99 28.33 50.96
CA ARG A 39 -58.25 29.76 50.71
C ARG A 39 -56.89 30.49 50.63
N GLN A 40 -56.84 31.59 49.88
CA GLN A 40 -55.72 32.52 49.69
C GLN A 40 -55.37 33.36 50.93
N LYS A 41 -54.13 33.91 50.93
CA LYS A 41 -53.67 35.31 51.23
C LYS A 41 -52.14 35.23 51.40
N GLY A 42 -51.23 36.00 50.82
CA GLY A 42 -51.24 37.34 50.21
C GLY A 42 -50.42 38.30 51.09
N ALA A 43 -49.21 38.72 50.67
CA ALA A 43 -48.59 40.06 50.89
C ALA A 43 -47.09 40.08 50.49
N GLN A 44 -46.69 41.24 49.96
CA GLN A 44 -45.42 41.60 49.31
C GLN A 44 -44.23 41.79 50.27
N GLY A 45 -43.01 41.79 49.71
CA GLY A 45 -41.82 42.33 50.36
C GLY A 45 -40.56 42.38 49.50
N VAL A 46 -40.43 43.45 48.70
CA VAL A 46 -39.19 44.20 48.38
C VAL A 46 -38.11 43.57 47.47
N GLN A 47 -37.86 44.27 46.35
CA GLN A 47 -36.68 44.25 45.48
C GLN A 47 -35.40 44.65 46.23
N GLU A 48 -34.29 43.93 46.03
CA GLU A 48 -32.97 44.49 45.68
C GLU A 48 -31.89 43.41 45.69
N GLN A 49 -31.42 42.98 44.52
CA GLN A 49 -30.08 42.43 44.29
C GLN A 49 -29.71 42.83 42.86
N GLN A 50 -29.14 44.03 42.65
CA GLN A 50 -27.69 44.26 42.59
C GLN A 50 -26.95 43.14 41.86
N SER A 51 -26.49 43.50 40.66
CA SER A 51 -25.58 42.77 39.80
C SER A 51 -24.49 42.07 40.60
N THR A 52 -24.38 40.76 40.44
CA THR A 52 -23.18 40.02 40.81
C THR A 52 -22.60 39.41 39.54
N GLU A 53 -21.48 40.01 39.15
CA GLU A 53 -20.49 39.41 38.26
C GLU A 53 -20.27 37.95 38.64
N SER A 54 -20.26 37.10 37.63
CA SER A 54 -19.79 35.72 37.70
C SER A 54 -18.36 35.66 38.25
N PRO A 55 -18.08 34.79 39.24
CA PRO A 55 -16.75 34.23 39.38
C PRO A 55 -16.82 32.73 39.20
N LYS A 56 -16.34 32.32 38.02
CA LYS A 56 -15.41 31.21 37.80
C LYS A 56 -15.68 29.92 38.58
N GLU A 57 -16.25 28.98 37.83
CA GLU A 57 -15.81 27.58 37.75
C GLU A 57 -14.66 27.19 38.67
N THR A 58 -15.01 26.80 39.89
CA THR A 58 -14.31 25.72 40.59
C THR A 58 -15.40 24.88 41.26
N ALA A 59 -16.20 24.21 40.42
CA ALA A 59 -17.10 23.16 40.89
C ALA A 59 -16.22 22.03 41.42
N SER A 60 -15.94 22.08 42.72
CA SER A 60 -15.40 20.96 43.46
C SER A 60 -16.26 19.74 43.13
N LEU A 61 -15.62 18.69 42.62
CA LEU A 61 -16.24 17.39 42.42
C LEU A 61 -16.55 16.81 43.80
N TYR A 62 -17.60 17.30 44.45
CA TYR A 62 -18.14 16.68 45.64
C TYR A 62 -18.79 15.38 45.17
N THR A 63 -18.11 14.26 45.42
CA THR A 63 -18.74 12.95 45.37
C THR A 63 -19.95 13.02 46.30
N LYS A 64 -21.15 12.94 45.73
CA LYS A 64 -22.38 12.85 46.52
C LYS A 64 -22.28 11.58 47.36
N VAL A 65 -21.89 11.73 48.62
CA VAL A 65 -21.89 10.64 49.60
C VAL A 65 -23.35 10.23 49.78
N LEU A 66 -23.76 9.21 49.03
CA LEU A 66 -25.08 8.63 49.15
C LEU A 66 -25.20 8.08 50.58
N LYS A 67 -26.09 8.65 51.38
CA LYS A 67 -26.42 8.12 52.71
C LYS A 67 -27.10 6.77 52.53
N VAL A 68 -26.31 5.70 52.51
CA VAL A 68 -26.82 4.33 52.46
C VAL A 68 -27.43 3.98 53.81
N THR A 69 -28.74 3.74 53.80
CA THR A 69 -29.50 3.32 54.98
C THR A 69 -29.08 1.92 55.42
N GLN A 70 -29.19 1.62 56.73
CA GLN A 70 -28.79 0.31 57.29
C GLN A 70 -29.55 -0.87 56.66
N ARG A 71 -30.79 -0.65 56.21
CA ARG A 71 -31.60 -1.64 55.46
C ARG A 71 -31.07 -1.92 54.04
N GLN A 72 -30.40 -0.96 53.40
CA GLN A 72 -29.74 -1.17 52.11
C GLN A 72 -28.43 -1.93 52.27
N ARG A 73 -27.65 -1.62 53.32
CA ARG A 73 -26.45 -2.38 53.70
C ARG A 73 -26.76 -3.84 54.05
N ALA A 74 -27.92 -4.12 54.66
CA ALA A 74 -28.35 -5.49 54.94
C ALA A 74 -28.58 -6.37 53.69
N LYS A 75 -28.69 -5.78 52.48
CA LYS A 75 -28.82 -6.52 51.20
C LYS A 75 -27.47 -6.76 50.52
N TRP A 76 -26.37 -6.26 51.08
CA TRP A 76 -25.04 -6.41 50.51
C TRP A 76 -24.51 -7.82 50.77
N ARG A 77 -23.79 -8.36 49.80
CA ARG A 77 -23.16 -9.67 49.93
C ARG A 77 -21.65 -9.50 50.09
N PRO A 78 -20.98 -10.43 50.80
CA PRO A 78 -19.53 -10.49 50.76
C PRO A 78 -19.05 -10.70 49.32
N LEU A 79 -17.86 -10.17 49.03
CA LEU A 79 -17.28 -10.21 47.69
C LEU A 79 -17.16 -11.66 47.16
N PRO A 80 -17.59 -11.94 45.91
CA PRO A 80 -17.47 -13.28 45.31
C PRO A 80 -16.02 -13.77 45.31
N LYS A 81 -15.83 -15.10 45.42
CA LYS A 81 -14.49 -15.72 45.41
C LYS A 81 -13.72 -15.41 44.11
N SER A 82 -14.38 -15.51 42.96
CA SER A 82 -13.77 -15.20 41.65
C SER A 82 -13.25 -13.77 41.54
N SER A 83 -13.99 -12.79 42.07
CA SER A 83 -13.54 -11.40 42.10
C SER A 83 -12.35 -11.19 43.04
N ARG A 84 -12.28 -11.93 44.15
CA ARG A 84 -11.14 -11.91 45.07
C ARG A 84 -9.90 -12.52 44.43
N GLU A 85 -10.05 -13.68 43.80
CA GLU A 85 -8.97 -14.34 43.06
C GLU A 85 -8.44 -13.46 41.93
N HIS A 86 -9.33 -12.81 41.16
CA HIS A 86 -8.93 -11.86 40.13
C HIS A 86 -8.13 -10.69 40.70
N LEU A 87 -8.64 -10.04 41.75
CA LEU A 87 -7.94 -8.93 42.39
C LEU A 87 -6.60 -9.36 42.98
N GLU A 88 -6.55 -10.56 43.57
CA GLU A 88 -5.32 -11.15 44.07
C GLU A 88 -4.28 -11.34 42.95
N SER A 89 -4.70 -11.88 41.80
CA SER A 89 -3.85 -12.04 40.61
C SER A 89 -3.38 -10.68 40.06
N THR A 90 -4.28 -9.69 39.97
CA THR A 90 -3.91 -8.33 39.52
C THR A 90 -2.89 -7.69 40.46
N MET A 91 -3.10 -7.80 41.77
CA MET A 91 -2.15 -7.29 42.77
C MET A 91 -0.82 -8.02 42.68
N HIS A 92 -0.82 -9.34 42.49
CA HIS A 92 0.40 -10.11 42.31
C HIS A 92 1.17 -9.63 41.08
N TRP A 93 0.50 -9.49 39.93
CA TRP A 93 1.12 -8.95 38.72
C TRP A 93 1.68 -7.54 38.90
N LEU A 94 0.94 -6.64 39.57
CA LEU A 94 1.39 -5.27 39.82
C LEU A 94 2.65 -5.24 40.69
N ILE A 95 2.68 -6.07 41.74
CA ILE A 95 3.85 -6.21 42.61
C ILE A 95 5.03 -6.72 41.78
N THR A 96 4.85 -7.77 40.99
CA THR A 96 5.92 -8.31 40.12
C THR A 96 6.41 -7.27 39.11
N SER A 97 5.51 -6.52 38.47
CA SER A 97 5.86 -5.47 37.51
C SER A 97 6.61 -4.31 38.18
N LEU A 98 6.20 -3.92 39.38
CA LEU A 98 6.86 -2.86 40.15
C LEU A 98 8.26 -3.31 40.59
N LEU A 99 8.38 -4.53 41.11
CA LEU A 99 9.66 -5.11 41.52
C LEU A 99 10.61 -5.20 40.34
N TYR A 100 10.15 -5.62 39.16
CA TYR A 100 10.98 -5.64 37.96
C TYR A 100 11.54 -4.25 37.57
N LYS A 101 10.78 -3.18 37.84
CA LYS A 101 11.17 -1.80 37.52
C LYS A 101 12.11 -1.15 38.54
N THR A 102 12.06 -1.55 39.80
CA THR A 102 12.87 -0.94 40.88
C THR A 102 14.17 -1.73 41.08
N ALA A 103 15.30 -1.25 40.56
CA ALA A 103 16.57 -2.00 40.50
C ALA A 103 17.30 -2.20 41.85
N GLU A 104 16.92 -1.50 42.93
CA GLU A 104 17.54 -1.62 44.25
C GLU A 104 16.56 -2.18 45.29
N ASN A 105 17.01 -3.19 46.05
CA ASN A 105 16.35 -3.77 47.22
C ASN A 105 15.01 -4.49 46.98
N HIS A 106 14.93 -5.34 45.95
CA HIS A 106 13.73 -6.13 45.62
C HIS A 106 13.16 -6.94 46.79
N THR A 107 14.01 -7.51 47.64
CA THR A 107 13.59 -8.49 48.67
C THR A 107 12.82 -7.87 49.83
N GLU A 108 13.15 -6.64 50.23
CA GLU A 108 12.46 -5.94 51.31
C GLU A 108 11.17 -5.29 50.81
N ALA A 109 11.23 -4.63 49.64
CA ALA A 109 10.04 -4.11 48.96
C ALA A 109 9.00 -5.21 48.68
N GLU A 110 9.44 -6.37 48.22
CA GLU A 110 8.57 -7.53 48.00
C GLU A 110 7.87 -7.99 49.28
N LYS A 111 8.62 -8.10 50.39
CA LYS A 111 8.05 -8.49 51.70
C LYS A 111 6.98 -7.50 52.15
N HIS A 112 7.25 -6.20 52.06
CA HIS A 112 6.30 -5.15 52.45
C HIS A 112 5.05 -5.15 51.57
N LEU A 113 5.22 -5.27 50.25
CA LEU A 113 4.12 -5.31 49.29
C LEU A 113 3.26 -6.57 49.47
N ASN A 114 3.88 -7.72 49.70
CA ASN A 114 3.15 -8.96 49.98
C ASN A 114 2.43 -8.93 51.32
N LEU A 115 2.99 -8.28 52.34
CA LEU A 115 2.30 -8.07 53.62
C LEU A 115 1.07 -7.16 53.45
N LEU A 116 1.21 -6.08 52.67
CA LEU A 116 0.11 -5.17 52.34
C LEU A 116 -0.99 -5.90 51.56
N LYS A 117 -0.61 -6.69 50.54
CA LYS A 117 -1.51 -7.56 49.78
C LYS A 117 -2.34 -8.44 50.73
N LYS A 118 -1.69 -9.16 51.66
CA LYS A 118 -2.39 -10.04 52.63
C LYS A 118 -3.37 -9.28 53.52
N ARG A 119 -2.99 -8.09 54.04
CA ARG A 119 -3.88 -7.27 54.88
C ARG A 119 -5.10 -6.78 54.10
N LEU A 120 -4.89 -6.37 52.85
CA LEU A 120 -5.96 -5.88 51.99
C LEU A 120 -6.92 -7.01 51.58
N LEU A 121 -6.41 -8.21 51.25
CA LEU A 121 -7.26 -9.35 50.96
C LEU A 121 -8.14 -9.71 52.17
N LYS A 122 -7.60 -9.67 53.39
CA LYS A 122 -8.35 -9.90 54.63
C LYS A 122 -9.43 -8.85 54.90
N SER A 123 -9.21 -7.58 54.54
CA SER A 123 -10.25 -6.56 54.66
C SER A 123 -11.35 -6.75 53.62
N LEU A 124 -11.00 -7.23 52.42
CA LEU A 124 -11.94 -7.52 51.35
C LEU A 124 -12.81 -8.75 51.61
N GLU A 125 -12.35 -9.72 52.41
CA GLU A 125 -13.18 -10.85 52.87
C GLU A 125 -14.40 -10.39 53.66
N ASN A 126 -14.23 -9.32 54.45
CA ASN A 126 -15.27 -8.74 55.28
C ASN A 126 -16.01 -7.59 54.58
N LEU A 127 -15.57 -7.20 53.39
CA LEU A 127 -16.17 -6.12 52.63
C LEU A 127 -17.49 -6.59 52.02
N GLN A 128 -18.58 -6.01 52.49
CA GLN A 128 -19.89 -6.18 51.89
C GLN A 128 -20.04 -5.18 50.74
N VAL A 129 -20.46 -5.68 49.58
CA VAL A 129 -20.59 -4.88 48.36
C VAL A 129 -22.05 -4.88 47.90
N PRO A 130 -22.59 -3.74 47.43
CA PRO A 130 -23.88 -3.72 46.76
C PRO A 130 -23.87 -4.63 45.53
N MET A 131 -24.73 -5.66 45.54
CA MET A 131 -25.06 -6.42 44.34
C MET A 131 -26.15 -5.65 43.58
N GLU A 132 -25.76 -4.59 42.86
CA GLU A 132 -26.63 -4.09 41.80
C GLU A 132 -26.72 -5.17 40.71
N LYS A 133 -27.94 -5.47 40.25
CA LYS A 133 -28.15 -6.34 39.09
C LYS A 133 -27.42 -5.68 37.91
N GLN A 134 -26.33 -6.30 37.46
CA GLN A 134 -25.47 -5.85 36.35
C GLN A 134 -26.22 -5.90 35.01
N SER A 135 -27.30 -5.13 34.89
CA SER A 135 -28.06 -4.96 33.66
C SER A 135 -27.20 -4.38 32.53
N SER A 136 -26.13 -3.67 32.88
CA SER A 136 -25.07 -3.20 31.98
C SER A 136 -24.28 -4.33 31.31
N LEU A 137 -24.15 -5.51 31.95
CA LEU A 137 -23.42 -6.65 31.39
C LEU A 137 -24.27 -7.57 30.50
N LYS A 138 -25.58 -7.30 30.35
CA LYS A 138 -26.44 -8.08 29.44
C LYS A 138 -25.91 -8.10 28.00
N ASN A 139 -25.26 -7.02 27.59
CA ASN A 139 -24.71 -6.89 26.25
C ASN A 139 -23.29 -7.47 26.13
N ALA A 140 -22.62 -7.81 27.24
CA ALA A 140 -21.23 -8.27 27.24
C ALA A 140 -21.05 -9.55 26.41
N HIS A 141 -22.00 -10.49 26.47
CA HIS A 141 -21.97 -11.69 25.64
C HIS A 141 -22.11 -11.35 24.14
N SER A 142 -22.95 -10.38 23.79
CA SER A 142 -23.11 -9.94 22.39
C SER A 142 -21.86 -9.21 21.87
N PHE A 143 -21.17 -8.45 22.72
CA PHE A 143 -19.90 -7.82 22.39
C PHE A 143 -18.81 -8.87 22.19
N LEU A 144 -18.71 -9.86 23.09
CA LEU A 144 -17.75 -10.96 22.96
C LEU A 144 -17.96 -11.75 21.67
N ALA A 145 -19.20 -12.05 21.31
CA ALA A 145 -19.51 -12.74 20.06
C ALA A 145 -19.08 -11.93 18.83
N LYS A 146 -19.37 -10.62 18.82
CA LYS A 146 -18.93 -9.71 17.75
C LYS A 146 -17.41 -9.62 17.66
N GLU A 147 -16.73 -9.58 18.80
CA GLU A 147 -15.28 -9.51 18.84
C GLU A 147 -14.64 -10.81 18.32
N LYS A 148 -15.18 -11.96 18.70
CA LYS A 148 -14.74 -13.25 18.16
C LYS A 148 -14.93 -13.34 16.65
N THR A 149 -16.06 -12.88 16.12
CA THR A 149 -16.29 -12.87 14.67
C THR A 149 -15.32 -11.95 13.93
N LYS A 150 -14.97 -10.80 14.52
CA LYS A 150 -13.96 -9.90 13.95
C LYS A 150 -12.57 -10.53 14.01
N SER A 151 -12.21 -11.16 15.13
CA SER A 151 -10.93 -11.85 15.29
C SER A 151 -10.75 -12.94 14.23
N ALA A 152 -11.78 -13.76 14.00
CA ALA A 152 -11.75 -14.79 12.97
C ALA A 152 -11.56 -14.19 11.56
N ALA A 153 -12.30 -13.12 11.22
CA ALA A 153 -12.13 -12.45 9.93
C ALA A 153 -10.73 -11.82 9.75
N LEU A 154 -10.12 -11.34 10.83
CA LEU A 154 -8.74 -10.82 10.80
C LEU A 154 -7.71 -11.95 10.64
N GLU A 155 -7.93 -13.10 11.27
CA GLU A 155 -7.08 -14.29 11.08
C GLU A 155 -7.14 -14.78 9.63
N ASP A 156 -8.33 -14.85 9.05
CA ASP A 156 -8.51 -15.21 7.63
C ASP A 156 -7.80 -14.21 6.70
N GLY A 157 -7.96 -12.90 6.95
CA GLY A 157 -7.27 -11.86 6.16
C GLY A 157 -5.75 -11.88 6.33
N LEU A 158 -5.24 -12.27 7.50
CA LEU A 158 -3.80 -12.44 7.74
C LEU A 158 -3.25 -13.64 6.96
N ALA A 159 -4.01 -14.74 6.87
CA ALA A 159 -3.65 -15.89 6.06
C ALA A 159 -3.63 -15.54 4.56
N GLU A 160 -4.60 -14.75 4.08
CA GLU A 160 -4.63 -14.28 2.69
C GLU A 160 -3.42 -13.38 2.35
N LEU A 161 -3.08 -12.44 3.24
CA LEU A 161 -1.89 -11.61 3.08
C LEU A 161 -0.59 -12.42 3.08
N GLN A 162 -0.50 -13.47 3.90
CA GLN A 162 0.66 -14.35 3.90
C GLN A 162 0.79 -15.09 2.56
N ASP A 163 -0.31 -15.61 2.01
CA ASP A 163 -0.33 -16.27 0.70
C ASP A 163 0.05 -15.30 -0.44
N GLU A 164 -0.37 -14.04 -0.36
CA GLU A 164 0.04 -13.02 -1.33
C GLU A 164 1.55 -12.69 -1.23
N ILE A 165 2.08 -12.57 -0.02
CA ILE A 165 3.52 -12.38 0.21
C ILE A 165 4.30 -13.55 -0.39
N ASP A 166 3.88 -14.79 -0.12
CA ASP A 166 4.57 -15.99 -0.60
C ASP A 166 4.59 -16.03 -2.14
N LYS A 167 3.48 -15.66 -2.79
CA LYS A 167 3.41 -15.52 -4.26
C LYS A 167 4.36 -14.45 -4.79
N VAL A 168 4.41 -13.29 -4.13
CA VAL A 168 5.31 -12.19 -4.53
C VAL A 168 6.77 -12.60 -4.37
N VAL A 169 7.11 -13.31 -3.28
CA VAL A 169 8.45 -13.83 -3.03
C VAL A 169 8.85 -14.81 -4.13
N GLN A 170 8.01 -15.81 -4.44
CA GLN A 170 8.29 -16.77 -5.52
C GLN A 170 8.48 -16.08 -6.87
N ALA A 171 7.64 -15.07 -7.18
CA ALA A 171 7.78 -14.30 -8.40
C ALA A 171 9.08 -13.47 -8.44
N ALA A 172 9.53 -12.96 -7.30
CA ALA A 172 10.79 -12.24 -7.18
C ALA A 172 11.99 -13.17 -7.35
N GLU A 173 11.97 -14.35 -6.72
CA GLU A 173 13.00 -15.39 -6.87
C GLU A 173 13.14 -15.84 -8.33
N PHE A 174 12.03 -16.14 -9.01
CA PHE A 174 12.05 -16.49 -10.43
C PHE A 174 12.65 -15.39 -11.32
N ARG A 175 12.32 -14.12 -11.02
CA ARG A 175 12.88 -12.98 -11.76
C ARG A 175 14.38 -12.84 -11.51
N GLU A 176 14.83 -13.03 -10.27
CA GLU A 176 16.24 -12.99 -9.90
C GLU A 176 17.04 -14.08 -10.65
N GLU A 177 16.54 -15.32 -10.67
CA GLU A 177 17.14 -16.41 -11.47
C GLU A 177 17.23 -16.06 -12.96
N THR A 178 16.19 -15.41 -13.50
CA THR A 178 16.16 -14.97 -14.89
C THR A 178 17.20 -13.87 -15.16
N ILE A 179 17.33 -12.91 -14.25
CA ILE A 179 18.35 -11.84 -14.34
C ILE A 179 19.74 -12.45 -14.32
N GLN A 180 20.03 -13.38 -13.40
CA GLN A 180 21.33 -14.05 -13.31
C GLN A 180 21.66 -14.84 -14.59
N ARG A 181 20.67 -15.53 -15.18
CA ARG A 181 20.84 -16.22 -16.46
C ARG A 181 21.21 -15.24 -17.58
N LEU A 182 20.46 -14.15 -17.72
CA LEU A 182 20.70 -13.14 -18.75
C LEU A 182 22.06 -12.46 -18.57
N GLN A 183 22.46 -12.16 -17.33
CA GLN A 183 23.79 -11.62 -17.03
C GLN A 183 24.90 -12.55 -17.51
N LYS A 184 24.75 -13.86 -17.28
CA LYS A 184 25.71 -14.86 -17.75
C LYS A 184 25.79 -14.88 -19.28
N GLU A 185 24.64 -14.88 -19.96
CA GLU A 185 24.56 -14.85 -21.42
C GLU A 185 25.20 -13.59 -22.01
N VAL A 186 24.93 -12.43 -21.43
CA VAL A 186 25.58 -11.16 -21.81
C VAL A 186 27.09 -11.23 -21.63
N GLN A 187 27.57 -11.86 -20.55
CA GLN A 187 29.00 -12.01 -20.31
C GLN A 187 29.65 -12.97 -21.31
N GLU A 188 28.98 -14.06 -21.68
CA GLU A 188 29.44 -14.99 -22.72
C GLU A 188 29.53 -14.29 -24.09
N LEU A 189 28.48 -13.58 -24.51
CA LEU A 189 28.46 -12.81 -25.75
C LEU A 189 29.53 -11.71 -25.78
N LYS A 190 29.79 -11.07 -24.64
CA LYS A 190 30.86 -10.05 -24.53
C LYS A 190 32.24 -10.68 -24.74
N CYS A 191 32.48 -11.88 -24.23
CA CYS A 191 33.73 -12.61 -24.47
C CYS A 191 33.86 -13.03 -25.93
N GLU A 192 32.79 -13.49 -26.56
CA GLU A 192 32.77 -13.86 -27.98
C GLU A 192 33.03 -12.65 -28.88
N LEU A 193 32.37 -11.52 -28.61
CA LEU A 193 32.60 -10.27 -29.33
C LEU A 193 34.05 -9.80 -29.19
N ALA A 194 34.63 -9.85 -28.00
CA ALA A 194 36.03 -9.48 -27.79
C ALA A 194 37.00 -10.42 -28.54
N ALA A 195 36.67 -11.71 -28.66
CA ALA A 195 37.46 -12.65 -29.45
C ALA A 195 37.38 -12.34 -30.95
N GLU A 196 36.19 -12.03 -31.46
CA GLU A 196 35.98 -11.67 -32.86
C GLU A 196 36.59 -10.31 -33.22
N GLU A 197 36.52 -9.33 -32.33
CA GLU A 197 37.24 -8.06 -32.51
C GLU A 197 38.75 -8.28 -32.55
N ALA A 198 39.29 -9.23 -31.76
CA ALA A 198 40.71 -9.56 -31.80
C ALA A 198 41.12 -10.29 -33.08
N THR A 199 40.26 -11.15 -33.66
CA THR A 199 40.51 -11.79 -34.96
C THR A 199 40.42 -10.77 -36.09
N ALA A 200 39.37 -9.95 -36.11
CA ALA A 200 39.21 -8.84 -37.06
C ALA A 200 40.39 -7.88 -36.99
N SER A 201 40.79 -7.45 -35.78
CA SER A 201 41.96 -6.60 -35.60
C SER A 201 43.22 -7.25 -36.16
N LYS A 202 43.45 -8.56 -35.95
CA LYS A 202 44.60 -9.25 -36.57
C LYS A 202 44.56 -9.28 -38.09
N LEU A 203 43.37 -9.36 -38.70
CA LEU A 203 43.21 -9.26 -40.15
C LEU A 203 43.56 -7.83 -40.62
N PHE A 204 43.05 -6.80 -39.95
CA PHE A 204 43.29 -5.40 -40.31
C PHE A 204 44.71 -4.92 -39.99
N TYR A 205 45.34 -5.39 -38.91
CA TYR A 205 46.72 -5.05 -38.55
C TYR A 205 47.77 -5.72 -39.45
N LYS A 206 47.41 -6.80 -40.17
CA LYS A 206 48.28 -7.38 -41.19
C LYS A 206 48.41 -6.50 -42.44
N ASP A 207 47.51 -5.53 -42.63
CA ASP A 207 47.55 -4.55 -43.72
C ASP A 207 47.92 -3.14 -43.22
N GLY A 208 48.54 -3.08 -42.03
CA GLY A 208 48.95 -1.85 -41.34
C GLY A 208 50.06 -1.05 -42.02
N ASN A 209 50.25 -1.20 -43.32
CA ASN A 209 51.06 -0.27 -44.11
C ASN A 209 50.32 0.28 -45.34
N HIS A 210 49.12 -0.21 -45.68
CA HIS A 210 48.35 0.27 -46.81
C HIS A 210 46.85 0.11 -46.50
N GLY A 211 46.23 1.11 -45.87
CA GLY A 211 44.79 1.11 -45.53
C GLY A 211 43.84 0.98 -46.74
N LEU A 212 44.41 0.96 -47.94
CA LEU A 212 43.90 0.39 -49.17
C LEU A 212 45.12 -0.32 -49.77
N ALA A 213 45.03 -1.56 -50.26
CA ALA A 213 46.11 -2.27 -50.94
C ALA A 213 46.47 -1.60 -52.29
N LEU A 214 46.84 -0.33 -52.23
CA LEU A 214 47.27 0.49 -53.33
C LEU A 214 48.77 0.29 -53.50
N PRO A 215 49.27 0.15 -54.73
CA PRO A 215 50.70 0.18 -54.98
C PRO A 215 51.30 1.44 -54.36
N ASP A 216 52.38 1.29 -53.59
CA ASP A 216 53.10 2.42 -53.01
C ASP A 216 53.53 3.37 -54.15
N PHE A 217 52.88 4.53 -54.25
CA PHE A 217 53.29 5.56 -55.20
C PHE A 217 54.67 6.07 -54.77
N SER A 218 55.71 5.68 -55.53
CA SER A 218 57.06 6.18 -55.32
C SER A 218 57.05 7.71 -55.34
N LYS A 219 57.77 8.34 -54.41
CA LYS A 219 57.96 9.81 -54.34
C LYS A 219 58.57 10.39 -55.63
N ASP A 220 59.16 9.55 -56.48
CA ASP A 220 59.68 9.95 -57.79
C ASP A 220 58.59 10.02 -58.87
N SER A 221 57.44 9.36 -58.69
CA SER A 221 56.27 9.55 -59.55
C SER A 221 55.71 10.97 -59.44
N LEU A 222 55.78 11.57 -58.24
CA LEU A 222 55.38 12.96 -57.98
C LEU A 222 56.38 14.01 -58.47
N LYS A 223 57.59 13.58 -58.88
CA LYS A 223 58.63 14.46 -59.45
C LYS A 223 58.63 14.48 -60.97
N LEU A 224 57.84 13.62 -61.62
CA LEU A 224 57.61 13.75 -63.05
C LEU A 224 56.98 15.14 -63.29
N PRO A 225 57.47 15.92 -64.27
CA PRO A 225 56.81 17.15 -64.64
C PRO A 225 55.35 16.81 -64.93
N ILE A 226 54.44 17.47 -64.20
CA ILE A 226 53.00 17.32 -64.39
C ILE A 226 52.74 17.43 -65.89
N LEU A 227 51.91 16.55 -66.47
CA LEU A 227 51.65 16.49 -67.92
C LEU A 227 51.41 17.89 -68.53
N GLN A 228 50.80 18.78 -67.76
CA GLN A 228 50.59 20.20 -68.05
C GLN A 228 51.88 20.96 -68.40
N ASN A 229 52.97 20.76 -67.66
CA ASN A 229 54.28 21.37 -67.91
C ASN A 229 54.96 20.81 -69.17
N GLU A 230 54.75 19.53 -69.50
CA GLU A 230 55.25 18.93 -70.73
C GLU A 230 54.46 19.40 -71.96
N LEU A 231 53.13 19.52 -71.83
CA LEU A 231 52.26 20.09 -72.87
C LEU A 231 52.66 21.53 -73.23
N LEU A 232 53.11 22.32 -72.26
CA LEU A 232 53.59 23.69 -72.49
C LEU A 232 54.93 23.75 -73.26
N LYS A 233 55.71 22.67 -73.33
CA LYS A 233 56.96 22.62 -74.11
C LYS A 233 56.75 22.31 -75.59
N ILE A 234 55.54 21.90 -75.99
CA ILE A 234 55.21 21.55 -77.38
C ILE A 234 55.09 22.83 -78.20
N LYS A 235 55.77 22.92 -79.36
CA LYS A 235 55.77 24.14 -80.20
C LYS A 235 54.40 24.47 -80.83
N ASN A 236 53.54 23.48 -81.07
CA ASN A 236 52.23 23.64 -81.70
C ASN A 236 51.09 23.40 -80.71
N GLN A 237 51.04 24.20 -79.63
CA GLN A 237 50.05 24.05 -78.56
C GLN A 237 48.61 24.20 -79.06
N GLN A 238 48.38 25.13 -79.98
CA GLN A 238 47.05 25.44 -80.51
C GLN A 238 46.51 24.32 -81.41
N GLY A 239 47.36 23.72 -82.25
CA GLY A 239 46.99 22.55 -83.05
C GLY A 239 46.61 21.36 -82.16
N LEU A 240 47.45 21.06 -81.17
CA LEU A 240 47.18 19.98 -80.22
C LEU A 240 45.88 20.21 -79.42
N LEU A 241 45.60 21.44 -79.00
CA LEU A 241 44.37 21.78 -78.30
C LEU A 241 43.14 21.56 -79.18
N ASN A 242 43.21 21.93 -80.46
CA ASN A 242 42.14 21.72 -81.42
C ASN A 242 41.93 20.22 -81.69
N ASP A 243 43.00 19.46 -81.84
CA ASP A 243 42.93 18.01 -82.06
C ASP A 243 42.34 17.29 -80.83
N LEU A 244 42.74 17.68 -79.61
CA LEU A 244 42.18 17.16 -78.37
C LEU A 244 40.70 17.53 -78.21
N ASN A 245 40.31 18.75 -78.56
CA ASN A 245 38.91 19.18 -78.51
C ASN A 245 38.07 18.44 -79.56
N THR A 246 38.64 18.16 -80.73
CA THR A 246 37.99 17.36 -81.79
C THR A 246 37.83 15.91 -81.33
N LEU A 247 38.85 15.33 -80.70
CA LEU A 247 38.80 13.99 -80.12
C LEU A 247 37.79 13.91 -78.96
N GLN A 248 37.76 14.92 -78.09
CA GLN A 248 36.83 14.97 -76.97
C GLN A 248 35.36 15.05 -77.44
N LYS A 249 35.11 15.70 -78.58
CA LYS A 249 33.80 15.78 -79.23
C LYS A 249 33.51 14.60 -80.16
N SER A 250 34.43 13.66 -80.30
CA SER A 250 34.24 12.48 -81.13
C SER A 250 33.18 11.56 -80.51
N GLU A 251 32.43 10.88 -81.37
CA GLU A 251 31.37 9.96 -80.96
C GLU A 251 31.90 8.85 -80.05
N GLU A 252 33.10 8.34 -80.34
CA GLU A 252 33.76 7.29 -79.56
C GLU A 252 34.09 7.76 -78.14
N MET A 253 34.57 9.00 -77.98
CA MET A 253 34.88 9.55 -76.66
C MET A 253 33.59 9.78 -75.86
N THR A 254 32.54 10.29 -76.50
CA THR A 254 31.24 10.47 -75.82
C THR A 254 30.64 9.14 -75.39
N THR A 255 30.77 8.09 -76.20
CA THR A 255 30.31 6.73 -75.87
C THR A 255 31.10 6.17 -74.70
N MET A 256 32.43 6.34 -74.68
CA MET A 256 33.28 5.90 -73.59
C MET A 256 32.99 6.65 -72.29
N SER A 257 32.74 7.95 -72.35
CA SER A 257 32.34 8.75 -71.18
C SER A 257 31.00 8.31 -70.60
N ALA A 258 30.00 8.07 -71.45
CA ALA A 258 28.69 7.56 -71.00
C ALA A 258 28.79 6.18 -70.36
N PHE A 259 29.60 5.28 -70.93
CA PHE A 259 29.86 3.96 -70.35
C PHE A 259 30.50 4.04 -68.96
N LEU A 260 31.47 4.94 -68.78
CA LEU A 260 32.11 5.14 -67.48
C LEU A 260 31.11 5.70 -66.46
N GLU A 261 30.29 6.68 -66.85
CA GLU A 261 29.25 7.25 -65.99
C GLU A 261 28.24 6.18 -65.54
N GLU A 262 27.78 5.33 -66.45
CA GLU A 262 26.92 4.19 -66.12
C GLU A 262 27.61 3.20 -65.18
N ALA A 263 28.90 2.93 -65.38
CA ALA A 263 29.66 2.04 -64.49
C ALA A 263 29.77 2.62 -63.07
N TYR A 264 29.94 3.92 -62.92
CA TYR A 264 29.99 4.58 -61.60
C TYR A 264 28.61 4.57 -60.91
N GLU A 265 27.54 4.91 -61.61
CA GLU A 265 26.17 4.85 -61.08
C GLU A 265 25.79 3.45 -60.61
N ASN A 266 26.22 2.41 -61.35
CA ASN A 266 26.00 1.03 -60.97
C ASN A 266 26.75 0.65 -59.67
N VAL A 267 27.99 1.12 -59.48
CA VAL A 267 28.77 0.86 -58.26
C VAL A 267 28.17 1.59 -57.06
N ASP A 268 27.76 2.85 -57.22
CA ASP A 268 27.16 3.63 -56.15
C ASP A 268 25.78 3.07 -55.73
N SER A 269 25.00 2.58 -56.70
CA SER A 269 23.74 1.89 -56.44
C SER A 269 23.95 0.61 -55.60
N LEU A 270 24.95 -0.21 -55.94
CA LEU A 270 25.29 -1.43 -55.20
C LEU A 270 25.79 -1.15 -53.77
N GLN A 271 26.52 -0.05 -53.56
CA GLN A 271 26.94 0.38 -52.22
C GLN A 271 25.75 0.85 -51.37
N SER A 272 24.74 1.45 -51.99
CA SER A 272 23.53 1.92 -51.28
C SER A 272 22.57 0.78 -50.86
N GLU A 273 22.52 -0.32 -51.62
CA GLU A 273 21.70 -1.50 -51.27
C GLU A 273 22.33 -2.36 -50.17
N THR A 274 23.66 -2.33 -50.01
CA THR A 274 24.38 -3.13 -49.00
C THR A 274 24.28 -2.54 -47.57
N VAL A 275 23.73 -1.32 -47.41
CA VAL A 275 23.61 -0.60 -46.13
C VAL A 275 22.16 -0.59 -45.58
N ARG A 276 21.27 -1.46 -46.10
CA ARG A 276 19.96 -1.75 -45.50
C ARG A 276 19.89 -3.15 -44.93
#